data_AF-A0A9E2LJE6-F1
#
_entry.id   AF-A0A9E2LJE6-F1
#
_cell.length_a   1.000
_cell.length_b   1.000
_cell.length_c   1.000
_cell.angle_alpha   90.00
_cell.angle_beta   90.00
_cell.angle_gamma   90.00
#
_symmetry.space_group_name_H-M   'P 1'
#
loop_
_entity.id
_entity.type
_entity.pdbx_description
1 polymer ?
#
loop_
_entity_poly.entity_id
_entity_poly.type
_entity_poly.pdbx_seq_one_letter_code
_entity_poly.pdbx_strand_id
1 'polypeptide(L)'
;MTLSQQLGNVGSEVSRMIKWRGKDDAIAERAFERMLELIDLTLQSQVGGSRLREIARAREVLVQTWQSQVATDNPAWESLNRYFLQFALISNN
;
A
#
# COMPACT_ATOMS: atom_id res chain seq x y z
N MET A 1 15.27 9.05 -0.28
CA MET A 1 14.50 8.06 -1.05
C MET A 1 13.76 8.77 -2.17
N THR A 2 13.69 8.17 -3.35
CA THR A 2 12.81 8.64 -4.42
C THR A 2 11.35 8.33 -4.09
N LEU A 3 10.40 8.99 -4.76
CA LEU A 3 8.97 8.64 -4.63
C LEU A 3 8.69 7.19 -5.03
N SER A 4 9.39 6.66 -6.04
CA SER A 4 9.27 5.25 -6.43
C SER A 4 9.70 4.30 -5.32
N GLN A 5 10.81 4.59 -4.63
CA GLN A 5 11.25 3.80 -3.48
C GLN A 5 10.25 3.87 -2.32
N GLN A 6 9.70 5.06 -2.05
CA GLN A 6 8.68 5.23 -1.01
C GLN A 6 7.43 4.38 -1.31
N LEU A 7 6.89 4.50 -2.52
CA LEU A 7 5.71 3.72 -2.94
C LEU A 7 6.01 2.22 -3.12
N GLY A 8 7.24 1.84 -3.47
CA GLY A 8 7.69 0.45 -3.49
C GLY A 8 7.72 -0.18 -2.10
N ASN A 9 8.14 0.58 -1.07
CA ASN A 9 8.09 0.14 0.32
C ASN A 9 6.64 -0.03 0.80
N VAL A 10 5.75 0.91 0.48
CA VAL A 10 4.30 0.77 0.73
C VAL A 10 3.77 -0.51 0.08
N GLY A 11 4.11 -0.75 -1.19
CA GLY A 11 3.72 -1.94 -1.94
C GLY A 11 4.15 -3.26 -1.32
N SER A 12 5.35 -3.27 -0.73
CA SER A 12 5.89 -4.47 -0.06
C SER A 12 5.05 -4.85 1.16
N GLU A 13 4.58 -3.87 1.93
CA GLU A 13 3.67 -4.11 3.06
C GLU A 13 2.24 -4.45 2.59
N VAL A 14 1.76 -3.89 1.48
CA VAL A 14 0.49 -4.31 0.85
C VAL A 14 0.53 -5.79 0.46
N SER A 15 1.59 -6.21 -0.22
CA SER A 15 1.83 -7.62 -0.56
C SER A 15 1.89 -8.52 0.68
N ARG A 16 2.59 -8.08 1.73
CA ARG A 16 2.72 -8.83 3.00
C ARG A 16 1.36 -8.97 3.69
N MET A 17 0.61 -7.88 3.80
CA MET A 17 -0.74 -7.85 4.37
C MET A 17 -1.65 -8.85 3.64
N ILE A 18 -1.70 -8.82 2.31
CA ILE A 18 -2.52 -9.76 1.51
C ILE A 18 -2.05 -11.21 1.71
N LYS A 19 -0.73 -11.45 1.73
CA LYS A 19 -0.16 -12.80 1.84
C LYS A 19 -0.57 -13.52 3.13
N TRP A 20 -0.64 -12.77 4.24
CA TRP A 20 -0.84 -13.31 5.59
C TRP A 20 -2.29 -13.23 6.08
N ARG A 21 -3.13 -12.42 5.45
CA ARG A 21 -4.56 -12.34 5.78
C ARG A 21 -5.22 -13.72 5.69
N GLY A 22 -5.94 -14.12 6.75
CA GLY A 22 -6.57 -15.44 6.85
C GLY A 22 -5.62 -16.61 7.11
N LYS A 23 -4.31 -16.35 7.27
CA LYS A 23 -3.29 -17.35 7.66
C LYS A 23 -2.70 -17.02 9.02
N ASP A 24 -2.33 -15.77 9.21
CA ASP A 24 -1.87 -15.19 10.47
C ASP A 24 -2.29 -13.71 10.47
N ASP A 25 -3.42 -13.44 11.10
CA ASP A 25 -4.02 -12.12 11.09
C ASP A 25 -3.18 -11.10 11.88
N ALA A 26 -2.39 -11.54 12.87
CA ALA A 26 -1.49 -10.64 13.59
C ALA A 26 -0.34 -10.13 12.69
N ILE A 27 0.18 -10.99 11.81
CA ILE A 27 1.16 -10.55 10.80
C ILE A 27 0.50 -9.62 9.77
N ALA A 28 -0.72 -9.94 9.34
CA ALA A 28 -1.45 -9.11 8.38
C ALA A 28 -1.77 -7.71 8.94
N GLU A 29 -2.20 -7.62 10.19
CA GLU A 29 -2.48 -6.38 10.90
C GLU A 29 -1.22 -5.52 11.05
N ARG A 30 -0.10 -6.10 11.48
CA ARG A 30 1.17 -5.36 11.58
C ARG A 30 1.65 -4.84 10.22
N ALA A 31 1.43 -5.60 9.15
CA ALA A 31 1.75 -5.14 7.80
C ALA A 31 0.82 -4.00 7.36
N PHE A 32 -0.46 -4.05 7.73
CA PHE A 32 -1.41 -2.95 7.49
C PHE A 32 -1.01 -1.67 8.24
N GLU A 33 -0.64 -1.78 9.53
CA GLU A 33 -0.15 -0.65 10.33
C GLU A 33 1.12 -0.05 9.74
N ARG A 34 2.07 -0.88 9.32
CA ARG A 34 3.32 -0.42 8.69
C ARG A 34 3.06 0.24 7.34
N MET A 35 2.12 -0.30 6.55
CA MET A 35 1.67 0.31 5.31
C MET A 35 1.13 1.72 5.55
N LEU A 36 0.28 1.91 6.58
CA LEU A 36 -0.26 3.21 6.98
C LEU A 36 0.85 4.21 7.34
N GLU A 37 1.80 3.78 8.16
CA GLU A 37 2.94 4.62 8.54
C GLU A 37 3.74 5.07 7.30
N LEU A 38 4.05 4.14 6.40
CA LEU A 38 4.84 4.42 5.21
C LEU A 38 4.12 5.37 4.23
N ILE A 39 2.82 5.17 4.02
CA ILE A 39 2.05 6.05 3.11
C ILE A 39 1.84 7.44 3.71
N ASP A 40 1.71 7.55 5.04
CA ASP A 40 1.60 8.83 5.74
C ASP A 40 2.94 9.60 5.72
N LEU A 41 4.07 8.91 5.92
CA LEU A 41 5.40 9.50 5.72
C LEU A 41 5.63 9.94 4.26
N THR A 42 5.13 9.16 3.31
CA THR A 42 5.21 9.50 1.88
C THR A 42 4.42 10.78 1.60
N LEU A 43 3.18 10.89 2.09
CA LEU A 43 2.35 12.10 1.96
C LEU A 43 3.04 13.35 2.53
N GLN A 44 3.60 13.25 3.74
CA GLN A 44 4.29 14.36 4.40
C GLN A 44 5.52 14.86 3.62
N SER A 45 6.15 13.99 2.81
CA SER A 45 7.33 14.33 2.02
C SER A 45 7.03 15.00 0.67
N GLN A 46 5.77 15.02 0.22
CA GLN A 46 5.43 15.55 -1.11
C GLN A 46 5.11 17.04 -1.11
N VAL A 47 5.68 17.75 -2.08
CA VAL A 47 5.38 19.16 -2.40
C VAL A 47 4.71 19.22 -3.77
N GLY A 48 3.38 19.37 -3.79
CA GLY A 48 2.58 19.51 -5.03
C GLY A 48 1.21 18.83 -4.97
N GLY A 49 0.15 19.59 -5.30
CA GLY A 49 -1.24 19.19 -5.03
C GLY A 49 -1.81 18.03 -5.87
N SER A 50 -1.24 17.71 -7.05
CA SER A 50 -1.70 16.57 -7.85
C SER A 50 -1.21 15.24 -7.29
N ARG A 51 0.09 15.15 -6.96
CA ARG A 51 0.70 13.94 -6.36
C ARG A 51 0.12 13.63 -4.98
N LEU A 52 -0.11 14.67 -4.16
CA LEU A 52 -0.76 14.51 -2.86
C LEU A 52 -2.14 13.87 -2.97
N ARG A 53 -2.95 14.30 -3.96
CA ARG A 53 -4.29 13.73 -4.20
C ARG A 53 -4.22 12.25 -4.56
N GLU A 54 -3.34 11.87 -5.48
CA GLU A 54 -3.19 10.48 -5.90
C GLU A 54 -2.75 9.57 -4.72
N ILE A 55 -1.78 10.01 -3.93
CA ILE A 55 -1.29 9.22 -2.79
C ILE A 55 -2.36 9.13 -1.70
N ALA A 56 -3.06 10.22 -1.40
CA ALA A 56 -4.15 10.24 -0.44
C ALA A 56 -5.29 9.31 -0.90
N ARG A 57 -5.59 9.31 -2.20
CA ARG A 57 -6.59 8.41 -2.79
C ARG A 57 -6.18 6.94 -2.69
N ALA A 58 -4.92 6.62 -2.96
CA ALA A 58 -4.41 5.27 -2.79
C ALA A 58 -4.55 4.80 -1.33
N ARG A 59 -4.25 5.68 -0.37
CA ARG A 59 -4.47 5.44 1.07
C ARG A 59 -5.94 5.17 1.38
N GLU A 60 -6.86 6.02 0.91
CA GLU A 60 -8.30 5.85 1.11
C GLU A 60 -8.78 4.47 0.63
N VAL A 61 -8.42 4.10 -0.61
CA VAL A 61 -8.82 2.81 -1.20
C VAL A 61 -8.24 1.64 -0.41
N LEU A 62 -6.98 1.71 0.01
CA LEU A 62 -6.35 0.68 0.84
C LEU A 62 -7.09 0.48 2.16
N VAL A 63 -7.36 1.58 2.87
CA VAL A 63 -8.05 1.55 4.16
C VAL A 63 -9.49 1.06 4.01
N GLN A 64 -10.21 1.54 3.01
CA GLN A 64 -11.58 1.11 2.73
C GLN A 64 -11.64 -0.38 2.39
N THR A 65 -10.72 -0.86 1.56
CA THR A 65 -10.65 -2.29 1.18
C THR A 65 -10.27 -3.15 2.39
N TRP A 66 -9.40 -2.66 3.28
CA TRP A 66 -9.06 -3.36 4.50
C TRP A 66 -10.27 -3.49 5.44
N GLN A 67 -10.95 -2.36 5.71
CA GLN A 67 -12.09 -2.27 6.62
C GLN A 67 -13.33 -3.00 6.12
N SER A 68 -13.53 -3.10 4.80
CA SER A 68 -14.68 -3.83 4.23
C SER A 68 -14.59 -5.34 4.45
N GLN A 69 -13.46 -5.84 4.95
CA GLN A 69 -13.22 -7.26 5.20
C GLN A 69 -13.47 -8.17 4.00
N VAL A 70 -13.30 -7.65 2.78
CA VAL A 70 -13.43 -8.45 1.56
C VAL A 70 -12.40 -9.57 1.56
N ALA A 71 -12.81 -10.72 1.01
CA ALA A 71 -11.97 -11.91 0.89
C ALA A 71 -10.66 -11.61 0.14
N THR A 72 -9.62 -12.40 0.40
CA THR A 72 -8.28 -12.20 -0.16
C THR A 72 -8.21 -12.37 -1.68
N ASP A 73 -9.16 -13.10 -2.26
CA ASP A 73 -9.32 -13.30 -3.71
C ASP A 73 -10.12 -12.17 -4.39
N ASN A 74 -10.57 -11.17 -3.62
CA ASN A 74 -11.26 -10.02 -4.18
C ASN A 74 -10.34 -9.26 -5.17
N PRO A 75 -10.81 -8.95 -6.39
CA PRO A 75 -10.01 -8.25 -7.41
C PRO A 75 -9.41 -6.91 -6.97
N ALA A 76 -9.98 -6.26 -5.95
CA ALA A 76 -9.43 -5.04 -5.38
C ALA A 76 -8.01 -5.24 -4.85
N TRP A 77 -7.72 -6.37 -4.19
CA TRP A 77 -6.39 -6.68 -3.68
C TRP A 77 -5.38 -6.84 -4.80
N GLU A 78 -5.75 -7.55 -5.86
CA GLU A 78 -4.89 -7.74 -7.03
C GLU A 78 -4.61 -6.41 -7.74
N SER A 79 -5.64 -5.56 -7.88
CA SER A 79 -5.50 -4.23 -8.48
C SER A 79 -4.55 -3.34 -7.68
N LEU A 80 -4.71 -3.31 -6.35
CA LEU A 80 -3.84 -2.57 -5.44
C LEU A 80 -2.40 -3.10 -5.53
N ASN A 81 -2.22 -4.41 -5.53
CA ASN A 81 -0.89 -5.01 -5.59
C ASN A 81 -0.19 -4.70 -6.91
N ARG A 82 -0.90 -4.77 -8.05
CA ARG A 82 -0.37 -4.38 -9.36
C ARG A 82 0.01 -2.90 -9.42
N TYR A 83 -0.81 -2.02 -8.85
CA TYR A 83 -0.52 -0.58 -8.79
C TYR A 83 0.81 -0.32 -8.07
N PHE A 84 1.00 -0.89 -6.87
CA PHE A 84 2.21 -0.65 -6.10
C PHE A 84 3.44 -1.40 -6.63
N LEU A 85 3.26 -2.58 -7.23
CA LEU A 85 4.35 -3.38 -7.81
C LEU A 85 5.14 -2.59 -8.88
N GLN A 86 4.47 -1.75 -9.67
CA GLN A 86 5.15 -0.91 -10.67
C GLN A 86 6.23 -0.03 -10.03
N PHE A 87 5.98 0.51 -8.83
CA PHE A 87 6.94 1.36 -8.13
C PHE A 87 8.12 0.57 -7.57
N ALA A 88 7.89 -0.66 -7.09
CA ALA A 88 8.94 -1.55 -6.62
C ALA A 88 9.88 -2.00 -7.76
N LEU A 89 9.33 -2.25 -8.95
CA LEU A 89 10.12 -2.63 -10.13
C LEU A 89 11.03 -1.49 -10.58
N ILE A 90 10.50 -0.26 -10.67
CA ILE A 90 11.30 0.90 -11.09
C ILE A 90 12.24 1.41 -9.99
N SER A 91 12.03 1.04 -8.71
CA SER A 91 12.91 1.44 -7.61
C SER A 91 14.18 0.58 -7.50
N ASN A 92 14.19 -0.60 -8.15
CA ASN A 92 15.28 -1.57 -8.15
C ASN A 92 16.14 -1.50 -9.43
N ASN A 93 16.00 -0.44 -10.22
CA ASN A 93 16.83 -0.13 -11.39
C ASN A 93 17.83 0.98 -11.10
#